data_AF-A0A8J9S459-F1
#
_entry.id   AF-A0A8J9S459-F1
#
_cell.length_a   1.000
_cell.length_b   1.000
_cell.length_c   1.000
_cell.angle_alpha   90.00
_cell.angle_beta   90.00
_cell.angle_gamma   90.00
#
_symmetry.space_group_name_H-M   'P 1'
#
loop_
_entity.id
_entity.type
_entity.pdbx_description
1 polymer ?
#
loop_
_entity_poly.entity_id
_entity_poly.type
_entity_poly.pdbx_seq_one_letter_code
_entity_poly.pdbx_strand_id
1 'polypeptide(L)' 'MGHVDIVNLLLEHGANGLLQDADGQTPLHKAIAQGHTEVARILQEAFPDAVHLADKNGVTPNQCYEG' A
#
# COMPACT_ATOMS: atom_id res chain seq x y z
N MET A 1 5.79 -5.02 12.42
CA MET A 1 4.67 -5.99 12.42
C MET A 1 3.44 -5.21 11.98
N GLY A 2 2.88 -5.52 10.81
CA GLY A 2 1.69 -4.83 10.30
C GLY A 2 0.41 -5.30 10.97
N HIS A 3 -0.66 -4.50 10.90
CA HIS A 3 -1.98 -4.80 11.45
C HIS A 3 -2.87 -5.54 10.44
N VAL A 4 -2.51 -6.77 10.10
CA VAL A 4 -3.16 -7.57 9.04
C VAL A 4 -4.67 -7.74 9.27
N ASP A 5 -5.10 -8.07 10.48
CA ASP A 5 -6.52 -8.29 10.79
C ASP A 5 -7.37 -7.03 10.55
N ILE A 6 -6.81 -5.86 10.90
CA ILE A 6 -7.47 -4.56 10.68
C ILE A 6 -7.53 -4.25 9.20
N VAL A 7 -6.46 -4.52 8.44
CA VAL A 7 -6.45 -4.31 6.99
C VAL A 7 -7.51 -5.17 6.33
N ASN A 8 -7.59 -6.46 6.65
CA ASN A 8 -8.63 -7.34 6.09
C ASN A 8 -10.04 -6.85 6.43
N LEU A 9 -10.30 -6.46 7.68
CA LEU A 9 -11.60 -5.92 8.07
C LEU A 9 -11.98 -4.68 7.27
N LEU A 10 -11.02 -3.77 7.02
CA LEU A 10 -11.26 -2.57 6.22
C LEU A 10 -11.55 -2.91 4.75
N LEU A 11 -10.83 -3.88 4.17
CA LEU A 11 -11.07 -4.35 2.80
C LEU A 11 -12.45 -4.98 2.64
N GLU A 12 -12.87 -5.79 3.61
CA GLU A 12 -14.22 -6.37 3.65
C GLU A 12 -15.32 -5.31 3.67
N HIS A 13 -15.05 -4.15 4.28
CA HIS A 13 -15.96 -3.00 4.34
C HIS A 13 -15.81 -2.04 3.14
N GLY A 14 -15.10 -2.45 2.08
CA GLY A 14 -14.98 -1.68 0.84
C GLY A 14 -13.94 -0.57 0.87
N ALA A 15 -12.95 -0.63 1.77
CA ALA A 15 -11.82 0.28 1.72
C ALA A 15 -11.09 0.19 0.37
N ASN A 16 -10.78 1.33 -0.23
CA ASN A 16 -10.11 1.40 -1.53
C ASN A 16 -8.59 1.62 -1.36
N GLY A 17 -7.79 0.60 -1.69
CA GLY A 17 -6.33 0.64 -1.62
C GLY A 17 -5.63 1.37 -2.76
N LEU A 18 -6.38 1.93 -3.72
CA LEU A 18 -5.84 2.74 -4.82
C LEU A 18 -5.80 4.24 -4.50
N LEU A 19 -6.38 4.67 -3.38
CA LEU A 19 -6.39 6.08 -3.01
C LEU A 19 -4.99 6.55 -2.61
N GLN A 20 -4.64 7.75 -3.07
CA GLN A 20 -3.38 8.41 -2.73
C GLN A 20 -3.62 9.45 -1.64
N ASP A 21 -2.70 9.52 -0.67
CA ASP A 21 -2.69 10.57 0.35
C ASP A 21 -2.21 11.92 -0.23
N ALA A 22 -2.04 12.91 0.65
CA ALA A 22 -1.57 14.23 0.27
C ALA A 22 -0.16 14.23 -0.35
N ASP A 23 0.63 13.17 -0.20
CA ASP A 23 1.97 13.03 -0.79
C ASP A 23 1.95 12.18 -2.06
N GLY A 24 0.78 11.74 -2.52
CA GLY A 24 0.64 10.81 -3.63
C GLY A 24 0.86 9.35 -3.21
N GLN A 25 1.01 9.05 -1.92
CA GLN A 25 1.32 7.71 -1.45
C GLN A 25 0.04 6.89 -1.26
N THR A 26 0.02 5.70 -1.86
CA THR A 26 -1.01 4.69 -1.61
C THR A 26 -0.74 3.93 -0.30
N PRO A 27 -1.72 3.21 0.25
CA PRO A 27 -1.50 2.28 1.35
C PRO A 27 -0.34 1.30 1.11
N LEU A 28 -0.11 0.89 -0.16
CA LEU A 28 0.99 0.01 -0.52
C LEU A 28 2.37 0.67 -0.34
N HIS A 29 2.52 1.97 -0.62
CA HIS A 29 3.77 2.71 -0.35
C HIS A 29 4.11 2.65 1.14
N LYS A 30 3.13 2.94 2.00
CA LYS A 30 3.31 2.93 3.46
C LYS A 30 3.64 1.53 3.96
N ALA A 31 2.98 0.49 3.42
CA ALA A 31 3.23 -0.89 3.81
C ALA A 31 4.67 -1.33 3.48
N ILE A 32 5.17 -0.99 2.29
CA ILE A 32 6.53 -1.32 1.85
C ILE A 32 7.57 -0.52 2.63
N ALA A 33 7.41 0.81 2.73
CA ALA A 33 8.34 1.68 3.44
C ALA A 33 8.51 1.31 4.92
N GLN A 34 7.47 0.76 5.56
CA GLN A 34 7.51 0.31 6.96
C GLN A 34 7.88 -1.17 7.13
N GLY A 35 8.24 -1.88 6.04
CA GLY A 35 8.58 -3.30 6.08
C GLY A 35 7.42 -4.21 6.49
N HIS A 36 6.18 -3.79 6.28
CA HIS A 36 4.98 -4.58 6.56
C HIS A 36 4.68 -5.53 5.40
N THR A 37 5.58 -6.49 5.17
CA THR A 37 5.54 -7.41 4.00
C THR A 37 4.20 -8.09 3.81
N GLU A 38 3.57 -8.56 4.89
CA GLU A 38 2.28 -9.26 4.79
C GLU A 38 1.13 -8.32 4.42
N VAL A 39 1.13 -7.09 4.93
CA VAL A 39 0.15 -6.07 4.53
C VAL A 39 0.36 -5.67 3.07
N ALA A 40 1.62 -5.54 2.63
CA ALA A 40 1.93 -5.24 1.24
C ALA A 40 1.44 -6.35 0.29
N ARG A 41 1.61 -7.62 0.66
CA ARG A 41 1.10 -8.77 -0.09
C ARG A 41 -0.42 -8.72 -0.24
N ILE A 42 -1.15 -8.52 0.87
CA ILE A 42 -2.62 -8.44 0.87
C ILE A 42 -3.11 -7.28 -0.01
N LEU A 43 -2.48 -6.11 0.11
CA LEU A 43 -2.86 -4.93 -0.70
C LEU A 43 -2.58 -5.15 -2.18
N GLN A 44 -1.50 -5.86 -2.54
CA GLN A 44 -1.17 -6.18 -3.93
C GLN A 44 -2.12 -7.22 -4.54
N GLU A 45 -2.58 -8.19 -3.74
CA GLU A 45 -3.59 -9.16 -4.16
C GLU A 45 -4.96 -8.51 -4.34
N ALA A 46 -5.34 -7.61 -3.43
CA ALA A 46 -6.61 -6.89 -3.50
C ALA A 46 -6.62 -5.80 -4.59
N PHE A 47 -5.47 -5.14 -4.81
CA PHE A 47 -5.33 -4.03 -5.75
C PHE A 47 -4.04 -4.16 -6.57
N PRO A 48 -4.04 -5.00 -7.62
CA PRO A 48 -2.87 -5.18 -8.47
C PRO A 48 -2.38 -3.87 -9.10
N ASP A 49 -3.29 -2.96 -9.46
CA ASP A 49 -2.97 -1.67 -10.07
C ASP A 49 -2.22 -0.71 -9.13
N ALA A 50 -2.28 -0.93 -7.81
CA ALA A 50 -1.64 -0.08 -6.82
C ALA A 50 -0.12 0.01 -7.02
N VAL A 51 0.50 -1.03 -7.61
CA VAL A 51 1.94 -1.11 -7.87
C VAL A 51 2.44 -0.10 -8.91
N HIS A 52 1.53 0.46 -9.71
CA HIS A 52 1.85 1.41 -10.78
C HIS A 52 1.56 2.86 -10.41
N LEU A 53 0.93 3.10 -9.25
CA LEU A 53 0.58 4.45 -8.80
C LEU A 53 1.82 5.10 -8.22
N ALA A 54 2.40 6.07 -8.92
CA ALA A 54 3.56 6.81 -8.43
C ALA A 54 3.14 7.93 -7.48
N ASP A 55 3.93 8.16 -6.44
CA ASP A 55 3.81 9.31 -5.56
C ASP A 55 4.18 10.63 -6.27
N LYS A 56 4.11 11.75 -5.54
CA LYS A 56 4.44 13.07 -6.11
C LYS A 56 5.89 13.20 -6.59
N ASN A 57 6.79 12.36 -6.12
CA ASN A 57 8.19 12.32 -6.55
C ASN A 57 8.42 11.36 -7.73
N GLY A 58 7.36 10.73 -8.23
CA GLY A 58 7.45 9.72 -9.30
C GLY A 58 7.91 8.36 -8.80
N VAL A 59 7.93 8.12 -7.48
CA VAL A 59 8.34 6.85 -6.88
C VAL A 59 7.14 5.93 -6.82
N THR A 60 7.26 4.73 -7.41
CA THR A 60 6.24 3.68 -7.30
C THR A 60 6.41 2.89 -5.99
N PRO A 61 5.38 2.21 -5.47
CA PRO A 61 5.47 1.53 -4.18
C PRO A 61 6.63 0.54 -4.08
N ASN A 62 6.92 -0.17 -5.18
CA ASN A 62 8.02 -1.15 -5.24
C ASN A 62 9.42 -0.50 -5.21
N GLN A 63 9.51 0.80 -5.48
CA GLN A 63 10.75 1.59 -5.43
C GLN A 63 10.96 2.28 -4.08
N CYS A 64 9.95 2.29 -3.19
CA CYS A 64 10.04 2.90 -1.85
C CYS A 64 10.89 2.11 -0.84
N TYR A 65 11.69 1.14 -1.28
CA TYR A 65 12.65 0.44 -0.42
C TYR A 65 13.80 1.40 -0.06
N GLU A 66 13.70 2.03 1.11
CA GLU A 66 14.81 2.71 1.77
C GLU A 66 15.31 1.80 2.91
N GLY A 67 16.20 0.87 2.57
CA GLY A 67 16.87 -0.02 3.51
C GLY A 67 18.17 -0.53 2.93
#